data_AF-A0A7S0H5G9-F1
#
_entry.id   AF-A0A7S0H5G9-F1
#
_cell.length_a   1.000
_cell.length_b   1.000
_cell.length_c   1.000
_cell.angle_alpha   90.00
_cell.angle_beta   90.00
_cell.angle_gamma   90.00
#
_symmetry.space_group_name_H-M   'P 1'
#
loop_
_entity.id
_entity.type
_entity.pdbx_description
1 polymer ?
#
loop_
_entity_poly.entity_id
_entity_poly.type
_entity_poly.pdbx_seq_one_letter_code
_entity_poly.pdbx_strand_id
1 'polypeptide(L)'
;MEDEDLLRSTFEKYINKRCRGEISNLLNATEDLIHYGVKIDVSQLGESEDTDAAQILLDNPIAVLPLLDDAIIEAQISLKKGNPEFENCKVK
;
A
#
# COMPACT_ATOMS: atom_id res chain seq x y z
N MET A 1 -7.43 2.48 19.95
CA MET A 1 -5.98 2.34 19.65
C MET A 1 -5.70 0.94 19.12
N GLU A 2 -6.11 -0.14 19.80
CA GLU A 2 -5.89 -1.52 19.30
C GLU A 2 -6.51 -1.82 17.92
N ASP A 3 -7.71 -1.30 17.62
CA ASP A 3 -8.38 -1.55 16.33
C ASP A 3 -7.71 -0.85 15.15
N GLU A 4 -7.10 0.32 15.36
CA GLU A 4 -6.41 1.06 14.29
C GLU A 4 -5.08 0.39 13.92
N ASP A 5 -4.33 -0.09 14.92
CA ASP A 5 -3.07 -0.80 14.70
C ASP A 5 -3.29 -2.13 13.96
N LEU A 6 -4.37 -2.85 14.29
CA LEU A 6 -4.76 -4.08 13.60
C LEU A 6 -5.18 -3.81 12.15
N LEU A 7 -5.91 -2.71 11.92
CA LEU A 7 -6.33 -2.28 10.60
C LEU A 7 -5.13 -1.88 9.72
N ARG A 8 -4.17 -1.11 10.28
CA ARG A 8 -2.90 -0.77 9.61
C ARG A 8 -2.14 -2.04 9.23
N SER A 9 -1.98 -2.98 10.17
CA SER A 9 -1.29 -4.25 9.89
C SER A 9 -1.98 -5.05 8.78
N THR A 10 -3.31 -5.05 8.76
CA THR A 10 -4.10 -5.72 7.72
C THR A 10 -3.86 -5.10 6.34
N PHE A 11 -3.84 -3.77 6.25
CA PHE A 11 -3.53 -3.07 5.00
C PHE A 11 -2.09 -3.32 4.52
N GLU A 12 -1.11 -3.25 5.41
CA GLU A 12 0.29 -3.55 5.06
C GLU A 12 0.45 -4.96 4.50
N LYS A 13 -0.20 -5.96 5.11
CA LYS A 13 -0.19 -7.35 4.62
C LYS A 13 -0.84 -7.45 3.24
N TYR A 14 -2.01 -6.81 3.05
CA TYR A 14 -2.72 -6.81 1.77
C TYR A 14 -1.87 -6.19 0.66
N ILE A 15 -1.36 -4.98 0.88
CA ILE A 15 -0.57 -4.23 -0.10
C ILE A 15 0.68 -5.02 -0.48
N ASN A 16 1.41 -5.59 0.49
CA ASN A 16 2.59 -6.39 0.21
C ASN A 16 2.29 -7.68 -0.54
N LYS A 17 1.12 -8.30 -0.32
CA LYS A 17 0.75 -9.57 -0.95
C LYS A 17 0.17 -9.37 -2.36
N ARG A 18 -0.65 -8.34 -2.56
CA ARG A 18 -1.48 -8.18 -3.76
C ARG A 18 -1.02 -7.03 -4.67
N CYS A 19 -0.53 -5.93 -4.09
CA CYS A 19 -0.21 -4.71 -4.83
C CYS A 19 1.30 -4.51 -5.07
N ARG A 20 2.15 -5.33 -4.45
CA ARG A 20 3.62 -5.18 -4.52
C ARG A 20 4.18 -5.14 -5.94
N GLY A 21 3.63 -5.93 -6.86
CA GLY A 21 4.05 -5.94 -8.27
C GLY A 21 3.73 -4.62 -8.99
N GLU A 22 2.51 -4.10 -8.80
CA GLU A 22 2.11 -2.80 -9.35
C GLU A 22 2.97 -1.68 -8.78
N ILE A 23 3.21 -1.68 -7.47
CA ILE A 23 4.09 -0.70 -6.81
C ILE A 23 5.52 -0.78 -7.36
N SER A 24 6.06 -1.98 -7.58
CA SER A 24 7.38 -2.16 -8.17
C SER A 24 7.45 -1.65 -9.61
N ASN A 25 6.41 -1.86 -10.42
CA ASN A 25 6.34 -1.35 -11.78
C ASN A 25 6.27 0.18 -11.79
N LEU A 26 5.46 0.76 -10.89
CA LEU A 26 5.37 2.21 -10.71
C LEU A 26 6.73 2.82 -10.34
N LEU A 27 7.45 2.20 -9.40
CA LEU A 27 8.77 2.70 -8.98
C LEU A 27 9.82 2.63 -10.09
N ASN A 28 9.67 1.70 -11.05
CA ASN A 28 10.58 1.52 -12.17
C ASN A 28 10.13 2.22 -13.47
N ALA A 29 8.99 2.91 -13.46
CA ALA A 29 8.48 3.60 -14.65
C ALA A 29 9.41 4.76 -15.03
N THR A 30 9.86 4.78 -16.28
CA THR A 30 10.79 5.79 -16.84
C THR A 30 10.04 6.85 -17.67
N GLU A 31 8.97 7.43 -17.12
CA GLU A 31 8.12 8.40 -17.86
C GLU A 31 8.28 9.84 -17.35
N ASP A 32 8.18 10.81 -18.28
CA ASP A 32 8.32 12.25 -18.02
C ASP A 32 7.17 12.84 -17.14
N LEU A 33 6.06 12.11 -17.01
CA LEU A 33 4.90 12.42 -16.17
C LEU A 33 4.47 11.16 -15.42
N ILE A 34 4.64 11.15 -14.10
CA ILE A 34 4.32 9.95 -13.31
C ILE A 34 3.00 10.10 -12.59
N HIS A 35 2.01 9.31 -13.00
CA HIS A 35 0.73 9.16 -12.30
C HIS A 35 0.81 7.92 -11.42
N TYR A 36 1.07 8.13 -10.13
CA TYR A 36 1.11 7.04 -9.15
C TYR A 36 -0.30 6.75 -8.62
N GLY A 37 -0.75 5.53 -8.79
CA GLY A 37 -2.00 5.04 -8.20
C GLY A 37 -2.01 3.51 -8.17
N VAL A 38 -2.43 2.95 -7.04
CA VAL A 38 -2.61 1.51 -6.86
C VAL A 38 -4.09 1.22 -6.94
N LYS A 39 -4.49 0.21 -7.72
CA LYS A 39 -5.89 -0.23 -7.76
C LYS A 39 -6.11 -1.26 -6.65
N ILE A 40 -7.07 -0.96 -5.77
CA ILE A 40 -7.42 -1.85 -4.66
C ILE A 40 -8.76 -2.52 -4.97
N ASP A 41 -8.77 -3.85 -4.91
CA ASP A 41 -9.99 -4.64 -4.95
C ASP A 41 -10.51 -4.83 -3.53
N VAL A 42 -11.57 -4.08 -3.20
CA VAL A 42 -12.20 -4.08 -1.86
C VAL A 42 -12.80 -5.44 -1.51
N SER A 43 -13.24 -6.23 -2.50
CA SER A 43 -13.75 -7.58 -2.23
C SER A 43 -12.64 -8.50 -1.70
N GLN A 44 -11.41 -8.34 -2.20
CA GLN A 44 -10.25 -9.09 -1.72
C GLN A 44 -9.72 -8.59 -0.38
N LEU A 45 -9.99 -7.33 -0.04
CA LEU A 45 -9.65 -6.78 1.27
C LEU A 45 -10.49 -7.43 2.38
N GLY A 46 -11.74 -7.83 2.07
CA GLY A 46 -12.62 -8.54 3.00
C GLY A 46 -12.26 -10.00 3.23
N GLU A 47 -11.28 -10.54 2.49
CA GLU A 47 -10.77 -11.91 2.69
C GLU A 47 -9.73 -12.00 3.82
N SER A 48 -9.36 -10.88 4.47
CA SER A 48 -8.38 -10.90 5.56
C SER A 48 -8.97 -11.46 6.85
N GLU A 49 -8.31 -12.48 7.42
CA GLU A 49 -8.76 -13.18 8.63
C GLU A 49 -8.71 -12.32 9.91
N ASP A 50 -7.89 -11.27 9.91
CA ASP A 50 -7.54 -10.51 11.12
C ASP A 50 -8.50 -9.33 11.41
N THR A 51 -9.21 -8.78 10.41
CA THR A 51 -10.09 -7.61 10.56
C THR A 51 -11.02 -7.50 9.35
N ASP A 52 -12.26 -7.03 9.56
CA ASP A 52 -13.18 -6.68 8.47
C ASP A 52 -12.83 -5.30 7.87
N ALA A 53 -11.62 -5.22 7.31
CA ALA A 53 -11.03 -3.99 6.81
C ALA A 53 -11.82 -3.42 5.62
N ALA A 54 -12.49 -4.29 4.84
CA ALA A 54 -13.37 -3.88 3.76
C ALA A 54 -14.61 -3.17 4.29
N GLN A 55 -15.29 -3.73 5.30
CA GLN A 55 -16.47 -3.09 5.88
C GLN A 55 -16.09 -1.76 6.56
N ILE A 56 -14.98 -1.72 7.30
CA ILE A 56 -14.49 -0.49 7.96
C ILE A 56 -14.17 0.61 6.93
N LEU A 57 -13.53 0.25 5.81
CA LEU A 57 -13.26 1.18 4.71
C LEU A 57 -14.54 1.73 4.09
N LEU A 58 -15.56 0.88 3.88
CA LEU A 58 -16.84 1.29 3.32
C LEU A 58 -17.64 2.18 4.27
N ASP A 59 -17.57 1.93 5.58
CA ASP A 59 -18.29 2.68 6.59
C ASP A 59 -17.63 4.04 6.90
N ASN A 60 -16.30 4.12 6.85
CA ASN A 60 -15.54 5.31 7.24
C ASN A 60 -14.41 5.67 6.25
N PRO A 61 -14.70 5.87 4.95
CA PRO A 61 -13.66 6.01 3.93
C PRO A 61 -12.71 7.20 4.18
N ILE A 62 -13.22 8.34 4.68
CA ILE A 62 -12.41 9.53 4.92
C ILE A 62 -11.34 9.29 6.01
N ALA A 63 -11.66 8.51 7.03
CA ALA A 63 -10.74 8.21 8.12
C ALA A 63 -9.77 7.06 7.75
N VAL A 64 -10.20 6.16 6.87
CA VAL A 64 -9.51 4.90 6.60
C VAL A 64 -8.62 4.97 5.35
N LEU A 65 -9.01 5.72 4.32
CA LEU A 65 -8.18 5.90 3.12
C LEU A 65 -6.76 6.40 3.42
N PRO A 66 -6.53 7.34 4.36
CA PRO A 66 -5.17 7.73 4.74
C PRO A 66 -4.31 6.56 5.27
N LEU A 67 -4.93 5.59 5.96
CA LEU A 67 -4.22 4.40 6.47
C LEU A 67 -3.77 3.47 5.33
N LEU A 68 -4.55 3.42 4.24
CA LEU A 68 -4.18 2.69 3.02
C LEU A 68 -3.04 3.38 2.28
N ASP A 69 -3.07 4.71 2.20
CA ASP A 69 -1.99 5.50 1.61
C ASP A 69 -0.68 5.29 2.38
N ASP A 70 -0.72 5.31 3.72
CA ASP A 70 0.42 4.99 4.59
C ASP A 70 0.99 3.59 4.28
N ALA A 71 0.13 2.57 4.15
CA ALA A 71 0.55 1.20 3.86
C ALA A 71 1.22 1.08 2.46
N ILE A 72 0.75 1.84 1.46
CA ILE A 72 1.39 1.92 0.14
C ILE A 72 2.77 2.56 0.24
N ILE A 73 2.91 3.64 1.01
CA ILE A 73 4.18 4.33 1.24
C ILE A 73 5.19 3.38 1.90
N GLU A 74 4.78 2.65 2.94
CA GLU A 74 5.67 1.70 3.63
C GLU A 74 6.10 0.54 2.72
N ALA A 75 5.21 0.05 1.86
CA ALA A 75 5.56 -0.95 0.84
C ALA A 75 6.57 -0.41 -0.17
N GLN A 76 6.45 0.86 -0.60
CA GLN A 76 7.43 1.53 -1.46
C GLN A 76 8.80 1.67 -0.77
N ILE A 77 8.82 2.12 0.49
CA ILE A 77 10.05 2.25 1.28
C ILE A 77 10.73 0.89 1.42
N SER A 78 9.96 -0.16 1.73
CA SER A 78 10.46 -1.52 1.88
C SER A 78 11.03 -2.09 0.58
N LEU A 79 10.39 -1.79 -0.55
CA LEU A 79 10.91 -2.14 -1.88
C LEU A 79 12.21 -1.43 -2.21
N LYS A 80 12.37 -0.15 -1.81
CA LYS A 80 13.63 0.59 -1.99
C LYS A 80 14.76 0.08 -1.09
N LYS A 81 14.48 -0.23 0.18
CA LYS A 81 15.48 -0.69 1.16
C LYS A 81 16.01 -2.11 0.90
N GLY A 82 15.28 -2.92 0.14
CA GLY A 82 15.64 -4.31 -0.16
C GLY A 82 16.21 -4.55 -1.56
N ASN A 83 16.45 -3.49 -2.37
CA ASN A 83 16.68 -3.65 -3.79
C ASN A 83 17.81 -2.69 -4.28
N PRO A 84 18.99 -3.22 -4.67
CA PRO A 84 20.18 -2.41 -4.97
C PRO A 84 20.04 -1.49 -6.20
N GLU A 85 19.03 -1.71 -7.05
CA GLU A 85 18.70 -0.83 -8.18
C GLU A 85 18.15 0.54 -7.73
N PHE A 86 17.61 0.65 -6.51
CA PHE A 86 17.03 1.89 -5.97
C PHE A 86 17.95 2.66 -5.02
N GLU A 87 19.03 2.07 -4.52
CA GLU A 87 20.02 2.76 -3.66
C GLU A 87 20.78 3.89 -4.40
N ASN A 88 20.75 3.87 -5.74
CA ASN A 88 21.37 4.90 -6.58
C ASN A 88 20.42 6.03 -7.03
N CYS A 89 19.13 6.02 -6.64
CA CYS A 89 18.24 7.15 -6.85
C CYS A 89 18.59 8.30 -5.88
N LYS A 90 19.69 9.01 -6.15
CA LYS A 90 19.91 10.35 -5.61
C LYS A 90 18.88 11.27 -6.24
N VAL A 91 17.85 11.63 -5.48
CA VAL A 91 17.04 12.82 -5.79
C VAL A 91 18.03 13.98 -5.84
N LYS A 92 18.19 14.57 -7.03
CA LYS A 92 18.99 15.79 -7.22
C LYS A 92 18.25 17.00 -6.68
#